data_AF-A0A1T1BRA0-F1
#
_entry.id   AF-A0A1T1BRA0-F1
#
_cell.length_a   1.000
_cell.length_b   1.000
_cell.length_c   1.000
_cell.angle_alpha   90.00
_cell.angle_beta   90.00
_cell.angle_gamma   90.00
#
_symmetry.space_group_name_H-M   'P 1'
#
loop_
_entity.id
_entity.type
_entity.pdbx_description
1 polymer ?
#
loop_
_entity_poly.entity_id
_entity_poly.type
_entity_poly.pdbx_seq_one_letter_code
_entity_poly.pdbx_strand_id
1 'polypeptide(L)'
;MINETLDYRWQKVKNGKPFFAIINLKISPNDNQNKIIEEYTGDGWIRMGDLASIPAKDEPGKVSFSNWRNSVIKGLEFVFCKTETKWTIKIKKVEGLIATDTNPTIVGYATILAFCKQTNIELDSDLIQKIEDFTFRSWEDKNHEKIPNFIDLNYENHYFK
;
A
#
# COMPACT_ATOMS: atom_id res chain seq x y z
N MET A 1 5.77 7.95 18.62
CA MET A 1 5.10 6.70 19.01
C MET A 1 4.00 6.43 17.99
N ILE A 2 3.99 5.23 17.39
CA ILE A 2 2.93 4.80 16.46
C ILE A 2 1.70 4.45 17.30
N ASN A 3 0.50 4.84 16.85
CA ASN A 3 -0.72 4.34 17.44
C ASN A 3 -1.12 3.04 16.73
N GLU A 4 -0.79 1.89 17.33
CA GLU A 4 -1.05 0.57 16.76
C GLU A 4 -2.55 0.25 16.62
N THR A 5 -3.44 0.98 17.31
CA THR A 5 -4.89 0.81 17.11
C THR A 5 -5.34 1.24 15.71
N LEU A 6 -4.49 1.96 14.97
CA LEU A 6 -4.72 2.36 13.58
C LEU A 6 -4.15 1.35 12.57
N ASP A 7 -3.57 0.24 13.03
CA ASP A 7 -3.08 -0.81 12.15
C ASP A 7 -4.24 -1.47 11.42
N TYR A 8 -4.23 -1.34 10.09
CA TYR A 8 -5.03 -2.13 9.20
C TYR A 8 -4.22 -3.34 8.73
N ARG A 9 -4.52 -4.50 9.29
CA ARG A 9 -3.97 -5.78 8.84
C ARG A 9 -4.87 -6.37 7.76
N TRP A 10 -4.34 -6.51 6.56
CA TRP A 10 -4.97 -7.25 5.48
C TRP A 10 -4.27 -8.58 5.27
N GLN A 11 -5.04 -9.66 5.31
CA GLN A 11 -4.54 -11.01 5.08
C GLN A 11 -5.60 -11.82 4.33
N LYS A 12 -5.21 -12.43 3.22
CA LYS A 12 -6.03 -13.40 2.48
C LYS A 12 -5.18 -14.53 1.93
N VAL A 13 -5.81 -15.68 1.69
CA VAL A 13 -5.24 -16.79 0.94
C VAL A 13 -6.12 -17.02 -0.29
N LYS A 14 -5.53 -17.00 -1.48
CA LYS A 14 -6.23 -17.26 -2.74
C LYS A 14 -5.40 -18.17 -3.61
N ASN A 15 -6.01 -19.26 -4.10
CA ASN A 15 -5.35 -20.27 -4.94
C ASN A 15 -4.03 -20.80 -4.35
N GLY A 16 -4.01 -21.02 -3.03
CA GLY A 16 -2.83 -21.51 -2.31
C GLY A 16 -1.72 -20.47 -2.08
N LYS A 17 -1.91 -19.21 -2.49
CA LYS A 17 -0.95 -18.12 -2.26
C LYS A 17 -1.42 -17.21 -1.13
N PRO A 18 -0.54 -16.89 -0.15
CA PRO A 18 -0.82 -15.88 0.86
C PRO A 18 -0.65 -14.46 0.30
N PHE A 19 -1.45 -13.54 0.81
CA PHE A 19 -1.41 -12.11 0.52
C PHE A 19 -1.51 -11.36 1.84
N PHE A 20 -0.52 -10.52 2.15
CA PHE A 20 -0.41 -9.90 3.46
C PHE A 20 0.16 -8.48 3.38
N ALA A 21 -0.39 -7.56 4.17
CA ALA A 21 0.23 -6.27 4.50
C ALA A 21 -0.37 -5.69 5.78
N ILE A 22 0.41 -4.90 6.51
CA ILE A 22 -0.08 -4.03 7.59
C ILE A 22 0.16 -2.57 7.19
N ILE A 23 -0.88 -1.75 7.25
CA ILE A 23 -0.81 -0.33 6.92
C ILE A 23 -1.27 0.48 8.15
N ASN A 24 -0.49 1.48 8.56
CA ASN A 24 -0.88 2.44 9.60
C ASN A 24 -0.94 3.85 8.99
N LEU A 25 -2.15 4.39 8.95
CA LEU A 25 -2.42 5.74 8.49
C LEU A 25 -2.95 6.59 9.64
N LYS A 26 -2.52 7.86 9.68
CA LYS A 26 -3.22 8.90 10.44
C LYS A 26 -3.89 9.83 9.45
N ILE A 27 -5.21 9.80 9.44
CA ILE A 27 -6.06 10.49 8.47
C ILE A 27 -6.80 11.63 9.16
N SER A 28 -6.82 12.80 8.52
CA SER A 28 -7.67 13.93 8.93
C SER A 28 -8.19 14.68 7.71
N PRO A 29 -9.39 15.28 7.77
CA PRO A 29 -9.86 16.19 6.72
C PRO A 29 -8.86 17.34 6.46
N ASN A 30 -8.92 17.89 5.25
CA ASN A 30 -8.17 19.06 4.83
C ASN A 30 -9.10 19.94 3.99
N ASP A 31 -9.11 21.25 4.23
CA ASP A 31 -10.03 22.15 3.53
C ASP A 31 -9.49 22.63 2.17
N ASN A 32 -8.18 22.46 1.92
CA ASN A 32 -7.50 23.01 0.76
C ASN A 32 -7.25 21.96 -0.32
N GLN A 33 -6.48 20.92 0.01
CA GLN A 33 -6.03 19.93 -0.96
C GLN A 33 -5.65 18.61 -0.29
N ASN A 34 -5.58 17.56 -1.09
CA ASN A 34 -5.03 16.29 -0.64
C ASN A 34 -3.54 16.44 -0.34
N LYS A 35 -3.10 15.93 0.81
CA LYS A 35 -1.71 15.98 1.24
C LYS A 35 -1.26 14.63 1.78
N ILE A 36 -0.23 14.06 1.17
CA ILE A 36 0.44 12.86 1.66
C ILE A 36 1.71 13.30 2.39
N ILE A 37 1.92 12.76 3.60
CA ILE A 37 3.11 13.00 4.41
C ILE A 37 3.69 11.65 4.78
N GLU A 38 4.86 11.35 4.23
CA GLU A 38 5.61 10.13 4.51
C GLU A 38 6.37 10.27 5.84
N GLU A 39 5.82 9.70 6.91
CA GLU A 39 6.40 9.72 8.27
C GLU A 39 6.68 8.28 8.74
N TYR A 40 7.28 7.47 7.86
CA TYR A 40 7.62 6.07 8.13
C TYR A 40 8.61 5.95 9.28
N THR A 41 8.43 4.90 10.07
CA THR A 41 9.21 4.66 11.30
C THR A 41 9.79 3.25 11.39
N GLY A 42 9.78 2.51 10.28
CA GLY A 42 10.32 1.15 10.24
C GLY A 42 11.84 1.07 10.27
N ASP A 43 12.34 -0.14 10.51
CA ASP A 43 13.78 -0.45 10.55
C ASP A 43 14.31 -1.06 9.23
N GLY A 44 13.46 -1.17 8.21
CA GLY A 44 13.79 -1.85 6.96
C GLY A 44 13.60 -3.36 7.05
N TRP A 45 14.34 -4.09 6.22
CA TRP A 45 14.41 -5.54 6.27
C TRP A 45 15.60 -5.97 7.13
N ILE A 46 15.34 -6.78 8.16
CA ILE A 46 16.35 -7.24 9.11
C ILE A 46 16.84 -8.64 8.71
N ARG A 47 15.91 -9.60 8.57
CA ARG A 47 16.21 -11.00 8.21
C ARG A 47 14.99 -11.71 7.65
N MET A 48 15.21 -12.88 7.06
CA MET A 48 14.14 -13.74 6.56
C MET A 48 13.21 -14.18 7.71
N GLY A 49 11.89 -14.18 7.46
CA GLY A 49 10.86 -14.57 8.42
C GLY A 49 10.34 -13.43 9.30
N ASP A 50 11.07 -12.31 9.41
CA ASP A 50 10.59 -11.12 10.09
C ASP A 50 9.75 -10.25 9.14
N LEU A 51 8.79 -9.51 9.70
CA LEU A 51 8.11 -8.45 8.95
C LEU A 51 9.14 -7.37 8.59
N ALA A 52 9.24 -7.08 7.30
CA ALA A 52 9.96 -5.92 6.83
C ALA A 52 9.06 -4.69 6.99
N SER A 53 9.62 -3.61 7.53
CA SER A 53 8.91 -2.33 7.64
C SER A 53 9.60 -1.27 6.80
N ILE A 54 8.84 -0.46 6.07
CA ILE A 54 9.41 0.67 5.31
C ILE A 54 10.14 1.62 6.27
N PRO A 55 11.43 1.92 6.07
CA PRO A 55 12.17 2.85 6.90
C PRO A 55 11.89 4.31 6.53
N ALA A 56 12.40 5.28 7.30
CA ALA A 56 12.27 6.69 6.93
C ALA A 56 12.97 7.01 5.59
N LYS A 57 14.09 6.34 5.31
CA LYS A 57 14.87 6.45 4.06
C LYS A 57 15.47 5.10 3.72
N ASP A 58 15.66 4.85 2.43
CA ASP A 58 16.38 3.66 1.98
C ASP A 58 17.89 3.87 2.18
N GLU A 59 18.60 2.83 2.61
CA GLU A 59 20.05 2.88 2.83
C GLU A 59 20.79 2.17 1.70
N PRO A 60 21.92 2.72 1.21
CA PRO A 60 22.73 2.06 0.19
C PRO A 60 23.16 0.66 0.63
N GLY A 61 22.98 -0.33 -0.26
CA GLY A 61 23.33 -1.73 0.01
C GLY A 61 22.29 -2.51 0.83
N LYS A 62 21.17 -1.90 1.20
CA LYS A 62 20.01 -2.60 1.80
C LYS A 62 18.87 -2.74 0.77
N VAL A 63 17.88 -3.56 1.10
CA VAL A 63 16.65 -3.70 0.30
C VAL A 63 15.97 -2.35 0.17
N SER A 64 15.66 -1.94 -1.06
CA SER A 64 14.89 -0.73 -1.33
C SER A 64 13.40 -0.99 -1.14
N PHE A 65 12.70 0.00 -0.59
CA PHE A 65 11.25 0.00 -0.39
C PHE A 65 10.53 0.99 -1.32
N SER A 66 11.24 1.56 -2.30
CA SER A 66 10.71 2.53 -3.25
C SER A 66 9.41 2.09 -3.92
N ASN A 67 9.34 0.85 -4.43
CA ASN A 67 8.12 0.36 -5.08
C ASN A 67 6.95 0.22 -4.10
N TRP A 68 7.21 -0.13 -2.83
CA TRP A 68 6.17 -0.17 -1.81
C TRP A 68 5.68 1.24 -1.49
N ARG A 69 6.59 2.21 -1.28
CA ARG A 69 6.22 3.64 -1.06
C ARG A 69 5.36 4.17 -2.19
N ASN A 70 5.81 3.97 -3.43
CA ASN A 70 5.07 4.39 -4.61
C ASN A 70 3.70 3.74 -4.70
N SER A 71 3.58 2.47 -4.30
CA SER A 71 2.27 1.78 -4.30
C SER A 71 1.32 2.29 -3.23
N VAL A 72 1.83 2.69 -2.06
CA VAL A 72 1.03 3.39 -1.04
C VAL A 72 0.49 4.68 -1.63
N ILE A 73 1.35 5.48 -2.27
CA ILE A 73 0.97 6.73 -2.92
C ILE A 73 -0.12 6.48 -3.99
N LYS A 74 0.08 5.49 -4.87
CA LYS A 74 -0.91 5.12 -5.91
C LYS A 74 -2.25 4.67 -5.33
N GLY A 75 -2.22 3.95 -4.21
CA GLY A 75 -3.44 3.58 -3.48
C GLY A 75 -4.18 4.80 -2.92
N LEU A 76 -3.44 5.77 -2.35
CA LEU A 76 -4.00 7.02 -1.83
C LEU A 76 -4.53 7.93 -2.96
N GLU A 77 -3.79 8.06 -4.06
CA GLU A 77 -4.22 8.80 -5.25
C GLU A 77 -5.53 8.24 -5.81
N PHE A 78 -5.65 6.92 -5.87
CA PHE A 78 -6.89 6.27 -6.30
C PHE A 78 -8.09 6.66 -5.44
N VAL A 79 -8.00 6.57 -4.10
CA VAL A 79 -9.13 6.95 -3.22
C VAL A 79 -9.42 8.45 -3.26
N PHE A 80 -8.41 9.29 -3.46
CA PHE A 80 -8.60 10.72 -3.67
C PHE A 80 -9.40 11.03 -4.94
N CYS A 81 -9.23 10.25 -6.01
CA CYS A 81 -10.04 10.36 -7.22
C CYS A 81 -11.49 9.88 -7.04
N LYS A 82 -11.80 9.17 -5.95
CA LYS A 82 -13.15 8.66 -5.65
C LYS A 82 -13.87 9.44 -4.57
N THR A 83 -13.26 10.50 -4.04
CA THR A 83 -13.80 11.28 -2.91
C THR A 83 -13.72 12.77 -3.18
N GLU A 84 -14.76 13.49 -2.77
CA GLU A 84 -14.77 14.96 -2.90
C GLU A 84 -13.97 15.61 -1.77
N THR A 85 -14.15 15.11 -0.54
CA THR A 85 -13.42 15.52 0.66
C THR A 85 -11.92 15.43 0.44
N LYS A 86 -11.19 16.48 0.83
CA LYS A 86 -9.73 16.45 0.77
C LYS A 86 -9.17 15.98 2.11
N TRP A 87 -8.03 15.30 2.05
CA TRP A 87 -7.48 14.60 3.20
C TRP A 87 -5.99 14.90 3.39
N THR A 88 -5.58 15.00 4.65
CA THR A 88 -4.17 14.89 5.04
C THR A 88 -3.92 13.48 5.55
N ILE A 89 -3.01 12.78 4.90
CA ILE A 89 -2.62 11.40 5.23
C ILE A 89 -1.17 11.39 5.70
N LYS A 90 -0.95 10.99 6.95
CA LYS A 90 0.38 10.66 7.46
C LYS A 90 0.55 9.16 7.41
N ILE A 91 1.48 8.68 6.59
CA ILE A 91 1.83 7.26 6.49
C ILE A 91 2.86 6.97 7.57
N LYS A 92 2.51 6.11 8.53
CA LYS A 92 3.34 5.84 9.72
C LYS A 92 4.08 4.53 9.64
N LYS A 93 3.41 3.52 9.10
CA LYS A 93 3.90 2.15 9.06
C LYS A 93 3.34 1.44 7.84
N VAL A 94 4.21 0.67 7.20
CA VAL A 94 3.88 -0.26 6.12
C VAL A 94 4.76 -1.46 6.31
N GLU A 95 4.15 -2.60 6.60
CA GLU A 95 4.84 -3.85 6.90
C GLU A 95 4.35 -4.99 6.01
N GLY A 96 5.25 -5.92 5.73
CA GLY A 96 4.95 -7.12 4.97
C GLY A 96 6.07 -8.15 5.01
N LEU A 97 5.81 -9.30 4.43
CA LEU A 97 6.82 -10.35 4.22
C LEU A 97 7.37 -10.22 2.80
N ILE A 98 8.62 -9.79 2.71
CA ILE A 98 9.30 -9.61 1.43
C ILE A 98 9.36 -10.94 0.68
N ALA A 99 9.06 -10.88 -0.62
CA ALA A 99 9.18 -11.96 -1.60
C ALA A 99 8.27 -13.19 -1.41
N THR A 100 7.51 -13.29 -0.31
CA THR A 100 6.60 -14.42 -0.10
C THR A 100 5.14 -14.01 -0.24
N ASP A 101 4.71 -13.04 0.56
CA ASP A 101 3.28 -12.77 0.79
C ASP A 101 2.93 -11.31 0.49
N THR A 102 3.94 -10.45 0.32
CA THR A 102 3.77 -9.01 0.09
C THR A 102 4.51 -8.57 -1.15
N ASN A 103 3.82 -7.81 -1.99
CA ASN A 103 4.37 -7.12 -3.15
C ASN A 103 3.76 -5.71 -3.25
N PRO A 104 4.25 -4.85 -4.18
CA PRO A 104 3.78 -3.48 -4.29
C PRO A 104 2.26 -3.37 -4.52
N THR A 105 1.66 -4.25 -5.34
CA THR A 105 0.20 -4.25 -5.57
C THR A 105 -0.57 -4.52 -4.28
N ILE A 106 -0.13 -5.50 -3.50
CA ILE A 106 -0.73 -5.86 -2.22
C ILE A 106 -0.67 -4.69 -1.23
N VAL A 107 0.47 -4.01 -1.14
CA VAL A 107 0.64 -2.82 -0.30
C VAL A 107 -0.31 -1.70 -0.70
N GLY A 108 -0.41 -1.42 -2.01
CA GLY A 108 -1.32 -0.39 -2.52
C GLY A 108 -2.79 -0.72 -2.26
N TYR A 109 -3.20 -1.97 -2.48
CA TYR A 109 -4.57 -2.40 -2.20
C TYR A 109 -4.91 -2.35 -0.72
N ALA A 110 -4.02 -2.85 0.16
CA ALA A 110 -4.22 -2.75 1.59
C ALA A 110 -4.29 -1.28 2.06
N THR A 111 -3.58 -0.37 1.39
CA THR A 111 -3.65 1.08 1.67
C THR A 111 -5.02 1.65 1.32
N ILE A 112 -5.60 1.29 0.16
CA ILE A 112 -6.97 1.67 -0.23
C ILE A 112 -7.96 1.23 0.85
N LEU A 113 -7.89 -0.04 1.25
CA LEU A 113 -8.79 -0.60 2.26
C LEU A 113 -8.61 0.04 3.65
N ALA A 114 -7.36 0.31 4.05
CA ALA A 114 -7.04 0.99 5.31
C ALA A 114 -7.67 2.40 5.35
N PHE A 115 -7.52 3.15 4.26
CA PHE A 115 -8.11 4.47 4.12
C PHE A 115 -9.64 4.42 4.22
N CYS A 116 -10.29 3.55 3.43
CA CYS A 116 -11.75 3.40 3.44
C CYS A 116 -12.29 3.04 4.82
N LYS A 117 -11.64 2.08 5.51
CA LYS A 117 -12.03 1.66 6.86
C LYS A 117 -11.95 2.80 7.88
N GLN A 118 -10.88 3.60 7.85
CA GLN A 118 -10.68 4.66 8.83
C GLN A 118 -11.54 5.90 8.56
N THR A 119 -11.92 6.14 7.30
CA THR A 119 -12.78 7.26 6.88
C THR A 119 -14.26 6.89 6.79
N ASN A 120 -14.61 5.62 6.94
CA ASN A 120 -15.95 5.06 6.67
C ASN A 120 -16.45 5.39 5.26
N ILE A 121 -15.55 5.49 4.29
CA ILE A 121 -15.90 5.71 2.89
C ILE A 121 -16.13 4.36 2.24
N GLU A 122 -17.33 4.18 1.72
CA GLU A 122 -17.71 3.00 0.95
C GLU A 122 -17.41 3.24 -0.52
N LEU A 123 -16.65 2.33 -1.11
CA LEU A 123 -16.44 2.26 -2.55
C LEU A 123 -17.45 1.29 -3.15
N ASP A 124 -17.81 1.51 -4.41
CA ASP A 124 -18.65 0.61 -5.19
C ASP A 124 -18.13 -0.84 -5.11
N SER A 125 -19.03 -1.79 -4.87
CA SER A 125 -18.66 -3.19 -4.62
C SER A 125 -18.01 -3.85 -5.84
N ASP A 126 -18.51 -3.53 -7.05
CA ASP A 126 -17.97 -4.08 -8.28
C ASP A 126 -16.56 -3.53 -8.55
N LEU A 127 -16.33 -2.25 -8.24
CA LEU A 127 -15.02 -1.63 -8.31
C LEU A 127 -14.04 -2.29 -7.33
N ILE A 128 -14.43 -2.50 -6.07
CA ILE A 128 -13.59 -3.21 -5.09
C ILE A 128 -13.25 -4.62 -5.57
N GLN A 129 -14.22 -5.36 -6.11
CA GLN A 129 -13.97 -6.71 -6.62
C GLN A 129 -12.95 -6.70 -7.77
N LYS A 130 -13.05 -5.75 -8.71
CA LYS A 130 -12.08 -5.60 -9.81
C LYS A 130 -10.66 -5.33 -9.32
N ILE A 131 -10.52 -4.47 -8.31
CA ILE A 131 -9.21 -4.15 -7.71
C ILE A 131 -8.65 -5.36 -6.94
N GLU A 132 -9.50 -6.11 -6.25
CA GLU A 132 -9.11 -7.33 -5.58
C GLU A 132 -8.62 -8.39 -6.57
N ASP A 133 -9.34 -8.61 -7.67
CA ASP A 133 -8.96 -9.55 -8.72
C ASP A 133 -7.67 -9.12 -9.44
N PHE A 134 -7.46 -7.80 -9.62
CA PHE A 134 -6.19 -7.26 -10.06
C PHE A 134 -5.06 -7.57 -9.06
N THR A 135 -5.33 -7.40 -7.76
CA THR A 135 -4.36 -7.68 -6.69
C THR A 135 -3.97 -9.15 -6.63
N PHE A 136 -4.91 -10.08 -6.77
CA PHE A 136 -4.59 -11.51 -6.74
C PHE A 136 -3.76 -12.00 -7.93
N ARG A 137 -3.82 -11.30 -9.06
CA ARG A 137 -3.00 -11.57 -10.25
C ARG A 137 -1.62 -10.92 -10.20
N SER A 138 -1.29 -10.17 -9.14
CA SER A 138 -0.01 -9.47 -9.02
C SER A 138 1.23 -10.36 -8.95
N TRP A 139 1.06 -11.67 -8.74
CA TRP A 139 2.17 -12.64 -8.80
C TRP A 139 2.45 -13.17 -10.22
N GLU A 140 1.60 -12.85 -11.19
CA GLU A 140 1.75 -13.26 -12.59
C GLU A 140 2.72 -12.31 -13.33
N ASP A 141 3.31 -12.75 -14.43
CA ASP A 141 4.07 -11.91 -15.39
C ASP A 141 5.07 -10.90 -14.79
N LYS A 142 5.74 -11.30 -13.70
CA LYS A 142 6.70 -10.46 -12.94
C LYS A 142 6.10 -9.15 -12.42
N ASN A 143 4.78 -9.10 -12.25
CA ASN A 143 4.07 -7.92 -11.76
C ASN A 143 4.39 -7.60 -10.28
N HIS A 144 4.91 -8.58 -9.54
CA HIS A 144 5.29 -8.43 -8.14
C HIS A 144 6.45 -7.46 -7.91
N GLU A 145 7.15 -7.01 -8.95
CA GLU A 145 8.18 -5.97 -8.88
C GLU A 145 7.67 -4.60 -9.35
N LYS A 146 6.50 -4.53 -9.99
CA LYS A 146 6.00 -3.33 -10.68
C LYS A 146 5.12 -2.47 -9.78
N ILE A 147 5.04 -1.18 -10.10
CA ILE A 147 4.14 -0.23 -9.44
C ILE A 147 2.73 -0.38 -10.04
N PRO A 148 1.69 -0.59 -9.22
CA PRO A 148 0.32 -0.70 -9.68
C PRO A 148 -0.29 0.67 -10.03
N ASN A 149 -1.14 0.69 -11.06
CA ASN A 149 -2.08 1.77 -11.30
C ASN A 149 -3.50 1.23 -11.06
N PHE A 150 -4.12 1.66 -9.95
CA PHE A 150 -5.45 1.20 -9.55
C PHE A 150 -6.60 1.90 -10.28
N ILE A 151 -6.33 3.00 -11.00
CA ILE A 151 -7.33 3.69 -11.82
C ILE A 151 -7.59 2.88 -13.10
N ASP A 152 -6.51 2.47 -13.77
CA ASP A 152 -6.57 1.76 -15.05
C ASP A 152 -6.41 0.23 -14.92
N LEU A 153 -6.12 -0.27 -13.72
CA LEU A 153 -5.89 -1.69 -13.40
C LEU A 153 -4.78 -2.32 -14.26
N ASN A 154 -3.65 -1.61 -14.35
CA ASN A 154 -2.46 -2.03 -15.07
C ASN A 154 -1.18 -1.71 -14.27
N TYR A 155 -0.02 -1.94 -14.88
CA TYR A 155 1.28 -1.72 -14.26
C TYR A 155 2.07 -0.66 -15.01
N GLU A 156 2.73 0.23 -14.26
CA GLU A 156 3.66 1.18 -14.84
C GLU A 156 4.93 0.44 -15.29
N ASN A 157 5.33 0.61 -16.56
CA ASN A 157 6.59 0.09 -17.07
C ASN A 157 7.72 0.98 -16.56
N HIS A 158 8.61 0.44 -15.71
CA HIS A 158 9.87 1.10 -15.41
C HIS A 158 10.79 1.02 -16.63
N TYR A 159 10.84 2.10 -17.42
CA TYR A 159 12.07 2.43 -18.14
C TYR A 159 13.00 3.11 -17.13
N PHE A 160 14.05 2.40 -16.69
CA PHE A 160 15.19 3.11 -16.11
C PHE A 160 15.79 3.98 -17.22
N LYS A 161 15.88 5.29 -16.97
CA LYS A 161 16.85 6.17 -17.63
C LYS A 161 18.08 6.25 -16.76
#